data_AF-A0A957VTH1-F1
#
_entry.id   AF-A0A957VTH1-F1
#
_cell.length_a   1.000
_cell.length_b   1.000
_cell.length_c   1.000
_cell.angle_alpha   90.00
_cell.angle_beta   90.00
_cell.angle_gamma   90.00
#
_symmetry.space_group_name_H-M   'P 1'
#
loop_
_entity.id
_entity.type
_entity.pdbx_description
1 polymer ?
#
loop_
_entity_poly.entity_id
_entity_poly.type
_entity_poly.pdbx_seq_one_letter_code
_entity_poly.pdbx_strand_id
1 'polypeptide(L)'
;MTNIAGGILQLTKRGEGHLLNPDQMTDSIVVPAKLIRAHRLPHGATVTGNLAGDQLTTIETVGGLTPEAFQRRTLFKRLVAIDPSERFNLAASGETSMRLIDLVAPIGKGTRGLIVAPPKAGKTML
;
A
#
# COMPACT_ATOMS: atom_id res chain seq x y z
N MET A 1 16.31 -19.70 14.02
CA MET A 1 15.10 -19.45 13.19
C MET A 1 14.81 -17.96 13.31
N THR A 2 15.00 -17.18 12.24
CA THR A 2 14.77 -15.74 12.28
C THR A 2 13.28 -15.49 12.18
N ASN A 3 12.69 -14.93 13.24
CA ASN A 3 11.26 -14.63 13.30
C ASN A 3 11.03 -13.33 12.54
N ILE A 4 10.66 -13.41 11.25
CA ILE A 4 10.38 -12.23 10.43
C ILE A 4 8.90 -11.89 10.56
N ALA A 5 8.61 -10.62 10.80
CA ALA A 5 7.24 -10.11 10.85
C ALA A 5 7.12 -8.80 10.06
N GLY A 6 5.89 -8.43 9.72
CA GLY A 6 5.64 -7.22 8.94
C GLY A 6 4.20 -6.74 9.00
N GLY A 7 4.01 -5.52 8.49
CA GLY A 7 2.71 -4.84 8.48
C GLY A 7 2.84 -3.39 8.02
N ILE A 8 1.77 -2.63 8.18
CA ILE A 8 1.68 -1.23 7.76
C ILE A 8 2.06 -0.33 8.93
N LEU A 9 3.07 0.52 8.74
CA LEU A 9 3.59 1.38 9.79
C LEU A 9 2.63 2.53 10.14
N GLN A 10 2.04 2.46 11.33
CA GLN A 10 1.31 3.56 11.96
C GLN A 10 2.24 4.33 12.92
N LEU A 11 2.43 5.63 12.67
CA LEU A 11 3.26 6.47 13.52
C LEU A 11 2.42 7.09 14.64
N THR A 12 2.95 7.09 15.85
CA THR A 12 2.36 7.78 17.00
C THR A 12 2.92 9.20 17.13
N LYS A 13 2.24 10.06 17.88
CA LYS A 13 2.68 11.45 18.14
C LYS A 13 4.04 11.55 18.85
N ARG A 14 4.50 10.47 19.48
CA ARG A 14 5.78 10.41 20.23
C ARG A 14 6.97 9.96 19.36
N GLY A 15 6.74 9.64 18.09
CA GLY A 15 7.78 9.22 17.15
C GLY A 15 8.13 7.73 17.19
N GLU A 16 7.41 6.96 18.02
CA GLU A 16 7.34 5.50 17.94
C GLU A 16 6.28 5.10 16.90
N GLY A 17 6.23 3.82 16.52
CA GLY A 17 5.20 3.31 15.64
C GLY A 17 4.79 1.88 15.96
N HIS A 18 3.67 1.47 15.38
CA HIS A 18 3.17 0.09 15.43
C HIS A 18 2.91 -0.40 14.02
N LEU A 19 3.01 -1.71 13.81
CA LEU A 19 2.63 -2.32 12.54
C LEU A 19 1.21 -2.87 12.65
N LEU A 20 0.34 -2.35 11.78
CA LEU A 20 -0.98 -2.88 11.55
C LEU A 20 -0.91 -4.08 10.61
N ASN A 21 -1.50 -5.19 11.03
CA ASN A 21 -1.80 -6.28 10.11
C ASN A 21 -3.20 -6.06 9.51
N PRO A 22 -3.33 -5.83 8.18
CA PRO A 22 -4.63 -5.57 7.55
C PRO A 22 -5.63 -6.72 7.72
N ASP A 23 -5.16 -7.96 7.88
CA ASP A 23 -6.04 -9.13 7.99
C ASP A 23 -6.61 -9.33 9.41
N GLN A 24 -5.88 -8.89 10.43
CA GLN A 24 -6.22 -9.12 11.84
C GLN A 24 -6.62 -7.84 12.59
N MET A 25 -6.39 -6.66 12.01
CA MET A 25 -6.63 -5.33 12.62
C MET A 25 -6.10 -5.21 14.05
N THR A 26 -5.00 -5.90 14.38
CA THR A 26 -4.31 -5.81 15.66
C THR A 26 -2.98 -5.06 15.51
N ASP A 27 -2.71 -4.18 16.48
CA ASP A 27 -1.42 -3.50 16.65
C ASP A 27 -0.59 -4.27 17.68
N SER A 28 0.10 -5.33 17.26
CA SER A 28 0.96 -6.08 18.19
C SER A 28 2.44 -5.68 18.09
N ILE A 29 2.92 -5.33 16.90
CA ILE A 29 4.37 -5.17 16.68
C ILE A 29 4.79 -3.72 16.82
N VAL A 30 5.63 -3.44 17.80
CA VAL A 30 6.24 -2.14 18.07
C VAL A 30 7.42 -1.90 17.13
N VAL A 31 7.48 -0.71 16.54
CA VAL A 31 8.61 -0.22 15.75
C VAL A 31 9.28 0.93 16.52
N PRO A 32 10.52 0.73 17.00
CA PRO A 32 11.24 1.76 17.74
C PRO A 32 11.48 3.02 16.93
N ALA A 33 11.41 4.17 17.60
CA ALA A 33 11.74 5.47 17.02
C ALA A 33 13.14 5.49 16.37
N LYS A 34 14.09 4.72 16.91
CA LYS A 34 15.45 4.59 16.35
C LYS A 34 15.42 3.99 14.94
N LEU A 35 14.67 2.91 14.70
CA LEU A 35 14.56 2.28 13.39
C LEU A 35 13.80 3.18 12.41
N ILE A 36 12.72 3.82 12.86
CA ILE A 36 11.94 4.78 12.07
C ILE A 36 12.82 5.93 11.57
N ARG A 37 13.61 6.53 12.47
CA ARG A 37 14.51 7.64 12.13
C ARG A 37 15.68 7.19 11.27
N ALA A 38 16.31 6.06 11.59
CA ALA A 38 17.46 5.54 10.86
C ALA A 38 17.12 5.22 9.40
N HIS A 39 15.96 4.59 9.16
CA HIS A 39 15.53 4.22 7.82
C HIS A 39 14.58 5.24 7.15
N ARG A 40 14.33 6.38 7.81
CA ARG A 40 13.42 7.45 7.36
C ARG A 40 12.05 6.90 6.94
N LEU A 41 11.50 5.99 7.75
CA LEU A 41 10.28 5.26 7.42
C LEU A 41 9.07 6.21 7.38
N PRO A 42 8.35 6.31 6.27
CA PRO A 42 7.15 7.13 6.18
C PRO A 42 5.94 6.39 6.78
N HIS A 43 4.98 7.16 7.29
CA HIS A 43 3.69 6.61 7.71
C HIS A 43 2.99 5.89 6.55
N GLY A 44 2.38 4.74 6.83
CA GLY A 44 1.68 3.91 5.84
C GLY A 44 2.61 3.02 5.01
N ALA A 45 3.92 3.03 5.24
CA ALA A 45 4.81 2.09 4.58
C ALA A 45 4.58 0.67 5.07
N THR A 46 4.52 -0.29 4.15
CA THR A 46 4.67 -1.71 4.49
C THR A 46 6.11 -1.96 4.91
N VAL A 47 6.32 -2.52 6.09
CA VAL A 47 7.66 -2.77 6.67
C VAL A 47 7.74 -4.23 7.06
N THR A 48 8.86 -4.87 6.76
CA THR A 48 9.20 -6.21 7.27
C THR A 48 10.53 -6.17 8.01
N GLY A 49 10.71 -7.03 9.00
CA GLY A 49 11.90 -7.05 9.82
C GLY A 49 11.96 -8.19 10.82
N ASN A 50 13.10 -8.32 11.49
CA ASN A 50 13.28 -9.33 12.53
C ASN A 50 12.60 -8.91 13.83
N LEU A 51 11.80 -9.82 14.35
CA LEU A 51 11.01 -9.67 15.55
C LEU A 51 11.74 -10.30 16.75
N ALA A 52 11.85 -9.54 17.84
CA ALA A 52 12.26 -10.06 19.15
C ALA A 52 11.20 -9.66 20.18
N GLY A 53 10.48 -10.65 20.71
CA GLY A 53 9.26 -10.40 21.48
C GLY A 53 8.20 -9.73 20.60
N ASP A 54 7.73 -8.56 21.02
CA ASP A 54 6.71 -7.77 20.31
C ASP A 54 7.31 -6.55 19.60
N GLN A 55 8.63 -6.52 19.37
CA GLN A 55 9.32 -5.36 18.82
C GLN A 55 10.24 -5.73 17.65
N LEU A 56 10.24 -4.88 16.61
CA LEU A 56 11.24 -4.99 15.55
C LEU A 56 12.64 -4.59 16.02
N THR A 57 13.61 -5.42 15.66
CA THR A 57 15.04 -5.20 15.94
C THR A 57 15.80 -4.72 14.72
N THR A 58 15.43 -5.18 13.53
CA THR A 58 16.02 -4.77 12.25
C THR A 58 14.94 -4.56 11.21
N ILE A 59 15.23 -3.78 10.18
CA ILE A 59 14.36 -3.61 9.01
C ILE A 59 14.97 -4.37 7.84
N GLU A 60 14.19 -5.27 7.24
CA GLU A 60 14.59 -6.03 6.05
C GLU A 60 14.07 -5.39 4.77
N THR A 61 12.80 -5.02 4.72
CA THR A 61 12.21 -4.36 3.56
C THR A 61 11.27 -3.21 3.94
N VAL A 62 11.15 -2.25 3.02
CA VAL A 62 10.21 -1.13 3.08
C VAL A 62 9.52 -1.02 1.72
N GLY A 63 8.21 -1.25 1.68
CA GLY A 63 7.42 -1.26 0.44
C GLY A 63 7.91 -2.30 -0.58
N GLY A 64 8.42 -3.45 -0.12
CA GLY A 64 8.98 -4.51 -0.96
C GLY A 64 10.40 -4.24 -1.49
N LEU A 65 11.03 -3.13 -1.10
CA LEU A 65 12.40 -2.78 -1.48
C LEU A 65 13.34 -2.88 -0.28
N THR A 66 14.65 -2.99 -0.53
CA THR A 66 15.64 -2.81 0.54
C THR A 66 15.56 -1.38 1.10
N PRO A 67 15.92 -1.15 2.38
CA PRO A 67 15.85 0.18 2.98
C PRO A 67 16.64 1.24 2.19
N GLU A 68 17.79 0.85 1.63
CA GLU A 68 18.60 1.73 0.79
C GLU A 68 17.91 2.09 -0.52
N ALA A 69 17.36 1.11 -1.24
CA ALA A 69 16.64 1.34 -2.49
C ALA A 69 15.39 2.21 -2.26
N PHE A 70 14.65 1.96 -1.17
CA PHE A 70 13.49 2.76 -0.80
C PHE A 70 13.86 4.22 -0.52
N GLN A 71 15.01 4.50 0.08
CA GLN A 71 15.45 5.88 0.35
C GLN A 71 15.88 6.64 -0.91
N ARG A 72 16.40 5.94 -1.92
CA ARG A 72 16.85 6.56 -3.19
C ARG A 72 15.70 6.92 -4.13
N ARG A 73 14.51 6.37 -3.91
CA ARG A 73 13.35 6.61 -4.77
C ARG A 73 12.90 8.08 -4.71
N THR A 74 12.30 8.55 -5.80
CA THR A 74 11.60 9.83 -5.79
C THR A 74 10.37 9.75 -4.88
N LEU A 75 10.21 10.74 -4.01
CA LEU A 75 9.02 10.85 -3.15
C LEU A 75 7.77 11.01 -4.02
N PHE A 76 6.65 10.41 -3.62
CA PHE A 76 5.40 10.45 -4.36
C PHE A 76 4.97 11.88 -4.75
N LYS A 77 5.11 12.84 -3.82
CA LYS A 77 4.78 14.27 -4.03
C LYS A 77 5.65 14.96 -5.09
N ARG A 78 6.78 14.38 -5.48
CA ARG A 78 7.71 14.92 -6.48
C ARG A 78 7.66 14.14 -7.80
N LEU A 79 6.82 13.12 -7.90
CA LEU A 79 6.57 12.45 -9.17
C LEU A 79 5.84 13.41 -10.11
N VAL A 80 6.17 13.34 -11.39
CA VAL A 80 5.47 14.09 -12.43
C VAL A 80 4.15 13.36 -12.69
N ALA A 81 3.05 14.11 -12.59
CA ALA A 81 1.74 13.59 -12.97
C ALA A 81 1.72 13.40 -14.49
N ILE A 82 1.28 12.22 -14.94
CA ILE A 82 1.12 11.88 -16.35
C ILE A 82 -0.29 11.37 -16.57
N ASP A 83 -0.78 11.54 -17.79
CA ASP A 83 -2.04 10.92 -18.19
C ASP A 83 -1.89 9.39 -18.33
N PRO A 84 -2.96 8.61 -18.07
CA PRO A 84 -2.91 7.17 -18.22
C PRO A 84 -2.56 6.73 -19.64
N SER A 85 -1.39 6.13 -19.83
CA SER A 85 -0.94 5.61 -21.13
C SER A 85 -1.14 4.09 -21.28
N GLU A 86 -1.26 3.37 -20.17
CA GLU A 86 -1.45 1.92 -20.15
C GLU A 86 -2.84 1.57 -19.64
N ARG A 87 -3.61 0.82 -20.43
CA ARG A 87 -4.98 0.41 -20.12
C ARG A 87 -5.00 -0.89 -19.31
N PHE A 88 -5.95 -1.00 -18.39
CA PHE A 88 -6.35 -2.31 -17.87
C PHE A 88 -7.23 -3.00 -18.92
N ASN A 89 -7.02 -4.30 -19.14
CA ASN A 89 -7.87 -5.11 -20.01
C ASN A 89 -8.98 -5.74 -19.17
N LEU A 90 -10.05 -5.00 -18.91
CA LEU A 90 -11.14 -5.47 -18.05
C LEU A 90 -11.98 -6.54 -18.76
N ALA A 91 -12.09 -6.46 -20.08
CA ALA A 91 -12.76 -7.44 -20.93
C ALA A 91 -12.20 -8.86 -20.77
N ALA A 92 -10.94 -9.01 -20.33
CA ALA A 92 -10.32 -10.29 -20.04
C ALA A 92 -10.99 -11.06 -18.89
N SER A 93 -11.81 -10.42 -18.04
CA SER A 93 -12.56 -11.10 -16.98
C SER A 93 -13.65 -12.03 -17.51
N GLY A 94 -14.10 -11.85 -18.77
CA GLY A 94 -15.25 -12.56 -19.35
C GLY A 94 -16.61 -11.95 -18.98
N GLU A 95 -16.65 -11.04 -18.01
CA GLU A 95 -17.89 -10.39 -17.57
C GLU A 95 -18.38 -9.35 -18.58
N THR A 96 -19.68 -9.39 -18.89
CA THR A 96 -20.27 -8.47 -19.90
C THR A 96 -20.21 -7.02 -19.44
N SER A 97 -20.36 -6.76 -18.14
CA SER A 97 -20.23 -5.43 -17.54
C SER A 97 -18.81 -4.86 -17.73
N MET A 98 -17.77 -5.66 -17.51
CA MET A 98 -16.38 -5.26 -17.68
C MET A 98 -16.03 -4.98 -19.15
N ARG A 99 -16.55 -5.80 -20.07
CA ARG A 99 -16.43 -5.55 -21.52
C ARG A 99 -17.10 -4.25 -21.92
N LEU A 100 -18.25 -3.92 -21.34
CA LEU A 100 -18.94 -2.66 -21.59
C LEU A 100 -18.13 -1.48 -21.08
N ILE A 101 -17.55 -1.56 -19.87
CA ILE A 101 -16.67 -0.52 -19.32
C ILE A 101 -15.49 -0.25 -20.26
N ASP A 102 -14.82 -1.29 -20.77
CA ASP A 102 -13.70 -1.13 -21.70
C ASP A 102 -14.08 -0.38 -22.98
N LEU A 103 -15.33 -0.49 -23.43
CA LEU A 103 -15.83 0.20 -24.62
C LEU A 103 -16.23 1.65 -24.34
N VAL A 104 -16.94 1.91 -23.23
CA VAL A 104 -17.57 3.22 -22.99
C VAL A 104 -16.79 4.14 -22.05
N ALA A 105 -16.00 3.56 -21.14
CA ALA A 105 -15.26 4.26 -20.10
C ALA A 105 -13.94 3.52 -19.79
N PRO A 106 -13.00 3.44 -20.76
CA PRO A 106 -11.76 2.66 -20.59
C PRO A 106 -10.94 3.15 -19.40
N ILE A 107 -10.47 2.21 -18.58
CA ILE A 107 -9.71 2.51 -17.36
C ILE A 107 -8.22 2.23 -17.58
N GLY A 108 -7.37 3.23 -17.39
CA GLY A 108 -5.91 3.10 -17.41
C GLY A 108 -5.23 3.27 -16.05
N LYS A 109 -3.94 2.93 -15.97
CA LYS A 109 -3.12 3.11 -14.77
C LYS A 109 -2.97 4.60 -14.43
N GLY A 110 -3.47 4.99 -13.27
CA GLY A 110 -3.55 6.40 -12.84
C GLY A 110 -4.91 7.07 -13.09
N THR A 111 -5.89 6.34 -13.64
CA THR A 111 -7.25 6.87 -13.85
C THR A 111 -7.92 7.24 -12.52
N ARG A 112 -8.58 8.38 -12.50
CA ARG A 112 -9.38 8.86 -11.37
C ARG A 112 -10.85 8.85 -11.78
N GLY A 113 -11.48 7.69 -11.65
CA GLY A 113 -12.89 7.47 -12.01
C GLY A 113 -13.83 7.56 -10.81
N LEU A 114 -15.12 7.74 -11.09
CA LEU A 114 -16.19 7.70 -10.10
C LEU A 114 -17.34 6.84 -10.64
N ILE A 115 -17.74 5.83 -9.88
CA ILE A 115 -18.95 5.03 -10.18
C ILE A 115 -20.13 5.72 -9.50
N VAL A 116 -20.95 6.40 -10.29
CA VAL A 116 -22.18 7.07 -9.82
C VAL A 116 -23.36 6.15 -10.08
N ALA A 117 -24.07 5.79 -9.01
CA ALA A 117 -25.22 4.90 -9.10
C ALA A 117 -26.24 5.23 -7.99
N PRO A 118 -27.55 5.25 -8.27
CA PRO A 118 -28.57 5.36 -7.24
C PRO A 118 -28.63 4.07 -6.38
N PRO A 119 -29.32 4.10 -5.23
CA PRO A 119 -29.50 2.91 -4.39
C PRO A 119 -30.06 1.73 -5.19
N LYS A 120 -29.54 0.51 -4.93
CA LYS A 120 -29.94 -0.75 -5.59
C LYS A 120 -29.67 -0.85 -7.10
N ALA A 121 -28.89 0.05 -7.71
CA ALA A 121 -28.50 -0.04 -9.13
C ALA A 121 -27.30 -0.97 -9.41
N GLY A 122 -26.95 -1.87 -8.48
CA GLY A 122 -25.92 -2.88 -8.70
C GLY A 122 -24.47 -2.43 -8.50
N LYS A 123 -24.21 -1.28 -7.85
CA LYS A 123 -22.84 -0.76 -7.61
C LYS A 123 -21.87 -1.78 -6.96
N THR A 124 -22.37 -2.65 -6.09
CA THR A 124 -21.56 -3.67 -5.40
C THR A 124 -21.27 -4.90 -6.28
N MET A 125 -22.10 -5.15 -7.30
CA MET A 125 -21.92 -6.27 -8.23
C MET A 125 -20.98 -5.92 -9.38
N LEU A 126 -20.87 -4.63 -9.69
CA LEU A 126 -19.92 -4.09 -10.65
C LEU A 126 -18.50 -4.12 -10.07
#